data_AF-A0A9P0P6U9-F1
#
_entry.id   AF-A0A9P0P6U9-F1
#
_cell.length_a   1.000
_cell.length_b   1.000
_cell.length_c   1.000
_cell.angle_alpha   90.00
_cell.angle_beta   90.00
_cell.angle_gamma   90.00
#
_symmetry.space_group_name_H-M   'P 1'
#
loop_
_entity.id
_entity.type
_entity.pdbx_description
1 polymer ?
#
loop_
_entity_poly.entity_id
_entity_poly.type
_entity_poly.pdbx_seq_one_letter_code
_entity_poly.pdbx_strand_id
1 'polypeptide(L)'
;MDYRANAVLCMPICNYEGDVIGVAQIINKRPSGEFDAHDAELFQRYLTFCGIGVQNAQLFEVSVLEYKRNQILLNLARSIFEEQNNLECLVSKIMREAQGLLKCERCAVYLLDLDCCEAVSVYLAPKHLSINGTVLLLMHFLGPI
;
A
#
# COMPACT_ATOMS: atom_id res chain seq x y z
N MET A 1 19.09 28.04 -21.83
CA MET A 1 18.02 27.77 -22.81
C MET A 1 16.71 27.86 -22.04
N ASP A 2 16.10 29.03 -22.01
CA ASP A 2 14.89 29.27 -21.20
C ASP A 2 13.66 28.71 -21.90
N TYR A 3 13.00 27.74 -21.28
CA TYR A 3 11.68 27.30 -21.70
C TYR A 3 10.65 28.34 -21.23
N ARG A 4 9.99 29.02 -22.16
CA ARG A 4 8.85 29.90 -21.87
C ARG A 4 7.55 29.19 -22.24
N ALA A 5 6.63 29.13 -21.29
CA ALA A 5 5.26 28.70 -21.52
C ALA A 5 4.45 29.90 -22.03
N ASN A 6 4.10 29.91 -23.31
CA ASN A 6 3.34 30.98 -23.95
C ASN A 6 1.83 30.68 -23.98
N ALA A 7 1.46 29.40 -24.03
CA ALA A 7 0.08 28.94 -23.97
C ALA A 7 0.00 27.62 -23.22
N VAL A 8 -1.02 27.44 -22.36
CA VAL A 8 -1.26 26.21 -21.60
C VAL A 8 -2.73 25.85 -21.67
N LEU A 9 -3.02 24.57 -21.97
CA LEU A 9 -4.35 23.98 -21.87
C LEU A 9 -4.31 22.87 -20.82
N CYS A 10 -5.07 23.05 -19.74
CA CYS A 10 -5.17 22.07 -18.66
C CYS A 10 -6.60 21.56 -18.54
N MET A 11 -6.75 20.24 -18.44
CA MET A 11 -8.05 19.60 -18.26
C MET A 11 -7.95 18.40 -17.30
N PRO A 12 -8.99 18.14 -16.51
CA PRO A 12 -9.01 17.00 -15.62
C PRO A 12 -9.12 15.69 -16.41
N ILE A 13 -8.50 14.64 -15.88
CA ILE A 13 -8.75 13.25 -16.29
C ILE A 13 -9.77 12.70 -15.32
N CYS A 14 -10.94 12.31 -15.82
CA CYS A 14 -12.01 11.74 -15.01
C CYS A 14 -12.13 10.22 -15.23
N ASN A 15 -12.50 9.48 -14.19
CA ASN A 15 -12.91 8.08 -14.29
C ASN A 15 -14.33 7.96 -14.90
N TYR A 16 -14.84 6.73 -15.07
CA TYR A 16 -16.20 6.54 -15.60
C TYR A 16 -17.32 7.02 -14.65
N GLU A 17 -17.01 7.22 -13.36
CA GLU A 17 -17.93 7.73 -12.32
C GLU A 17 -17.97 9.27 -12.29
N GLY A 18 -17.05 9.92 -12.99
CA GLY A 18 -16.90 11.37 -13.05
C GLY A 18 -15.88 11.95 -12.08
N ASP A 19 -15.23 11.12 -11.24
CA ASP A 19 -14.21 11.57 -10.30
C ASP A 19 -12.92 11.94 -11.01
N VAL A 20 -12.29 13.02 -10.55
CA VAL A 20 -11.00 13.47 -11.07
C VAL A 20 -9.88 12.58 -10.51
N ILE A 21 -9.23 11.82 -11.39
CA ILE A 21 -8.12 10.91 -11.07
C ILE A 21 -6.76 11.48 -11.48
N GLY A 22 -6.74 12.64 -12.13
CA GLY A 22 -5.52 13.32 -12.53
C GLY A 22 -5.80 14.59 -13.33
N VAL A 23 -4.72 15.24 -13.78
CA VAL A 23 -4.77 16.43 -14.63
C VAL A 23 -3.81 16.23 -15.80
N ALA A 24 -4.28 16.52 -17.01
CA ALA A 24 -3.44 16.55 -18.19
C ALA A 24 -3.21 18.01 -18.62
N GLN A 25 -1.99 18.31 -19.05
CA GLN A 25 -1.64 19.62 -19.59
C GLN A 25 -0.96 19.52 -20.94
N ILE A 26 -1.28 20.47 -21.82
CA ILE A 26 -0.57 20.72 -23.07
C ILE A 26 0.05 22.11 -22.95
N ILE A 27 1.35 22.22 -23.20
CA ILE A 27 2.06 23.50 -23.20
C ILE A 27 2.61 23.78 -24.60
N ASN A 28 2.42 25.01 -25.06
CA ASN A 28 2.94 25.55 -26.33
C ASN A 28 2.40 24.83 -27.59
N LYS A 29 1.21 25.23 -28.05
CA LYS A 29 0.62 24.81 -29.34
C LYS A 29 1.57 25.10 -30.52
N ARG A 30 1.61 24.20 -31.52
CA ARG A 30 2.46 24.32 -32.73
C ARG A 30 1.64 24.15 -34.03
N PRO A 31 1.88 24.98 -35.08
CA PRO A 31 2.68 26.21 -35.06
C PRO A 31 2.06 27.25 -34.11
N SER A 32 2.87 28.20 -33.62
CA SER A 32 2.54 29.11 -32.51
C SER A 32 1.12 29.69 -32.57
N GLY A 33 0.36 29.62 -31.48
CA GLY A 33 -0.98 30.17 -31.37
C GLY A 33 -1.62 29.87 -30.01
N GLU A 34 -2.80 30.44 -29.77
CA GLU A 34 -3.62 30.12 -28.60
C GLU A 34 -4.42 28.83 -28.83
N PHE A 35 -4.81 28.18 -27.73
CA PHE A 35 -5.74 27.06 -27.79
C PHE A 35 -7.14 27.56 -28.06
N ASP A 36 -7.80 26.98 -29.05
CA ASP A 36 -9.18 27.31 -29.41
C ASP A 36 -10.17 26.31 -28.78
N ALA A 37 -11.46 26.58 -28.95
CA ALA A 37 -12.51 25.70 -28.44
C ALA A 37 -12.47 24.30 -29.06
N HIS A 38 -11.96 24.17 -30.29
CA HIS A 38 -11.84 22.88 -30.96
C HIS A 38 -10.71 22.04 -30.35
N ASP A 39 -9.57 22.65 -30.02
CA ASP A 39 -8.48 21.98 -29.28
C ASP A 39 -8.99 21.48 -27.92
N ALA A 40 -9.76 22.31 -27.22
CA ALA A 40 -10.34 21.97 -25.92
C ALA A 40 -11.28 20.77 -26.03
N GLU A 41 -12.20 20.78 -27.01
CA GLU A 41 -13.14 19.68 -27.23
C GLU A 41 -12.41 18.38 -27.63
N LEU A 42 -11.42 18.47 -28.52
CA LEU A 42 -10.62 17.32 -28.92
C LEU A 42 -9.83 16.76 -27.73
N PHE A 43 -9.20 17.63 -26.94
CA PHE A 43 -8.43 17.22 -25.77
C PHE A 43 -9.33 16.52 -24.75
N GLN A 44 -10.52 17.07 -24.46
CA GLN A 44 -11.49 16.44 -23.56
C GLN A 44 -11.88 15.03 -24.02
N ARG A 45 -12.12 14.82 -25.33
CA ARG A 45 -12.44 13.49 -25.88
C ARG A 45 -11.30 12.49 -25.67
N TYR A 46 -10.05 12.92 -25.83
CA TYR A 46 -8.89 12.07 -25.55
C TYR A 46 -8.81 11.71 -24.06
N LEU A 47 -9.06 12.67 -23.17
CA LEU A 47 -8.98 12.43 -21.73
C LEU A 47 -10.03 11.45 -21.22
N THR A 48 -11.18 11.31 -21.89
CA THR A 48 -12.14 10.23 -21.59
C THR A 48 -11.51 8.85 -21.72
N PHE A 49 -10.76 8.59 -22.80
CA PHE A 49 -10.07 7.31 -22.99
C PHE A 49 -8.90 7.15 -22.02
N CYS A 50 -8.14 8.22 -21.76
CA CYS A 50 -7.09 8.21 -20.75
C CYS A 50 -7.65 7.86 -19.38
N GLY A 51 -8.81 8.39 -19.01
CA GLY A 51 -9.50 8.10 -17.76
C GLY A 51 -9.75 6.61 -17.55
N ILE A 52 -10.35 5.97 -18.56
CA ILE A 52 -10.60 4.52 -18.55
C ILE A 52 -9.29 3.73 -18.44
N GLY A 53 -8.27 4.11 -19.23
CA GLY A 53 -6.98 3.42 -19.23
C GLY A 53 -6.25 3.52 -17.89
N VAL A 54 -6.20 4.72 -17.31
CA VAL A 54 -5.57 4.97 -16.00
C VAL A 54 -6.31 4.22 -14.90
N GLN A 55 -7.64 4.27 -14.88
CA GLN A 55 -8.43 3.56 -13.89
C GLN A 55 -8.24 2.04 -13.98
N ASN A 56 -8.23 1.47 -15.18
CA ASN A 56 -7.96 0.04 -15.37
C ASN A 56 -6.56 -0.35 -14.90
N ALA A 57 -5.55 0.48 -15.16
CA ALA A 57 -4.20 0.23 -14.68
C ALA A 57 -4.12 0.25 -13.15
N GLN A 58 -4.78 1.22 -12.50
CA GLN A 58 -4.87 1.30 -11.03
C GLN A 58 -5.60 0.08 -10.44
N LEU A 59 -6.74 -0.30 -11.00
CA LEU A 59 -7.49 -1.49 -10.57
C LEU A 59 -6.67 -2.77 -10.72
N PHE A 60 -5.93 -2.90 -11.83
CA PHE A 60 -5.03 -4.03 -12.03
C PHE A 60 -3.90 -4.06 -11.01
N GLU A 61 -3.26 -2.93 -10.72
CA GLU A 61 -2.21 -2.82 -9.71
C GLU A 61 -2.71 -3.22 -8.32
N VAL A 62 -3.88 -2.73 -7.92
CA VAL A 62 -4.55 -3.10 -6.67
C VAL A 62 -4.83 -4.60 -6.63
N SER A 63 -5.40 -5.16 -7.70
CA SER A 63 -5.68 -6.59 -7.79
C SER A 63 -4.42 -7.46 -7.65
N VAL A 64 -3.33 -7.06 -8.30
CA VAL A 64 -2.03 -7.75 -8.18
C VAL A 64 -1.50 -7.67 -6.74
N LEU A 65 -1.66 -6.54 -6.07
CA LEU A 65 -1.23 -6.36 -4.68
C LEU A 65 -2.06 -7.23 -3.72
N GLU A 66 -3.38 -7.24 -3.86
CA GLU A 66 -4.28 -8.08 -3.06
C GLU A 66 -4.01 -9.57 -3.28
N TYR A 67 -3.80 -9.97 -4.54
CA TYR A 67 -3.43 -11.34 -4.88
C TYR A 67 -2.13 -11.75 -4.17
N LYS A 68 -1.08 -10.91 -4.22
CA LYS A 68 0.18 -11.15 -3.51
C LYS A 68 -0.02 -11.26 -2.00
N ARG A 69 -0.84 -10.37 -1.42
CA ARG A 69 -1.16 -10.41 0.02
C ARG A 69 -1.79 -11.74 0.42
N ASN A 70 -2.77 -12.21 -0.36
CA ASN A 70 -3.46 -13.48 -0.13
C ASN A 70 -2.52 -14.69 -0.31
N GLN A 71 -1.65 -14.67 -1.32
CA GLN A 71 -0.65 -15.72 -1.52
C GLN A 71 0.29 -15.83 -0.32
N ILE A 72 0.76 -14.71 0.21
CA ILE A 72 1.64 -14.73 1.38
C ILE A 72 0.89 -15.31 2.59
N LEU A 73 -0.34 -14.87 2.87
CA LEU A 73 -1.15 -15.43 3.96
C LEU A 73 -1.33 -16.95 3.84
N LEU A 74 -1.61 -17.46 2.63
CA LEU A 74 -1.74 -18.90 2.38
C LEU A 74 -0.42 -19.65 2.55
N ASN A 75 0.71 -19.05 2.13
CA ASN A 75 2.03 -19.62 2.32
C ASN A 75 2.40 -19.69 3.81
N LEU A 76 2.02 -18.68 4.61
CA LEU A 76 2.16 -18.73 6.05
C LEU A 76 1.33 -19.86 6.65
N ALA A 77 0.06 -19.96 6.27
CA ALA A 77 -0.81 -21.05 6.73
C ALA A 77 -0.22 -22.43 6.38
N ARG A 78 0.28 -22.63 5.16
CA ARG A 78 0.91 -23.91 4.77
C ARG A 78 2.19 -24.20 5.54
N SER A 79 3.07 -23.20 5.65
CA SER A 79 4.30 -23.34 6.43
C SER A 79 4.01 -23.65 7.90
N ILE A 80 2.86 -23.25 8.43
CA ILE A 80 2.42 -23.58 9.78
C ILE A 80 2.08 -25.07 9.90
N PHE A 81 1.43 -25.65 8.89
CA PHE A 81 0.97 -27.03 8.91
C PHE A 81 2.04 -28.05 8.49
N GLU A 82 3.05 -27.64 7.71
CA GLU A 82 4.13 -28.51 7.21
C GLU A 82 5.20 -28.82 8.28
N GLU A 83 5.44 -27.93 9.25
CA GLU A 83 6.37 -28.15 10.37
C GLU A 83 5.60 -28.65 11.62
N GLN A 84 5.26 -29.94 11.66
CA GLN A 84 4.85 -30.55 12.93
C GLN A 84 6.08 -30.79 13.82
N ASN A 85 6.16 -30.03 14.93
CA ASN A 85 6.45 -30.50 16.31
C ASN A 85 6.96 -29.41 17.30
N ASN A 86 6.95 -28.12 16.97
CA ASN A 86 7.30 -27.09 17.97
C ASN A 86 6.55 -25.76 17.79
N LEU A 87 5.64 -25.45 18.73
CA LEU A 87 4.86 -24.20 18.79
C LEU A 87 5.76 -22.96 18.81
N GLU A 88 6.93 -23.04 19.42
CA GLU A 88 7.89 -21.93 19.48
C GLU A 88 8.48 -21.61 18.10
N CYS A 89 8.85 -22.64 17.33
CA CYS A 89 9.33 -22.48 15.95
C CYS A 89 8.25 -21.84 15.09
N LEU A 90 7.01 -22.31 15.25
CA LEU A 90 5.84 -21.85 14.52
C LEU A 90 5.56 -20.36 14.72
N VAL A 91 5.42 -19.93 15.98
CA VAL A 91 5.13 -18.53 16.32
C VAL A 91 6.27 -17.62 15.85
N SER A 92 7.52 -18.06 15.97
CA SER A 92 8.68 -17.29 15.50
C SER A 92 8.66 -17.04 13.98
N LYS A 93 8.20 -18.03 13.20
CA LYS A 93 8.12 -17.97 11.73
C LYS A 93 7.00 -17.04 11.28
N ILE A 94 5.81 -17.16 11.87
CA ILE A 94 4.67 -16.26 11.63
C ILE A 94 5.06 -14.81 11.91
N MET A 95 5.70 -14.55 13.07
CA MET A 95 6.09 -13.19 13.44
C MET A 95 7.12 -12.61 12.46
N ARG A 96 8.12 -13.39 12.02
CA ARG A 96 9.16 -12.91 11.10
C ARG A 96 8.56 -12.50 9.75
N GLU A 97 7.62 -13.28 9.25
CA GLU A 97 6.93 -13.01 7.99
C GLU A 97 5.95 -11.83 8.12
N ALA A 98 5.19 -11.76 9.22
CA ALA A 98 4.32 -10.63 9.53
C ALA A 98 5.11 -9.31 9.65
N GLN A 99 6.31 -9.33 10.26
CA GLN A 99 7.19 -8.16 10.31
C GLN A 99 7.64 -7.70 8.93
N GLY A 100 7.97 -8.63 8.03
CA GLY A 100 8.33 -8.32 6.65
C GLY A 100 7.20 -7.66 5.86
N LEU A 101 5.98 -8.19 6.02
CA LEU A 101 4.77 -7.67 5.38
C LEU A 101 4.35 -6.30 5.89
N LEU A 102 4.30 -6.14 7.21
CA LEU A 102 3.78 -4.95 7.87
C LEU A 102 4.82 -3.84 8.00
N LYS A 103 6.08 -4.11 7.63
CA LYS A 103 7.23 -3.21 7.79
C LYS A 103 7.35 -2.63 9.21
N CYS A 104 7.01 -3.42 10.23
CA CYS A 104 7.06 -2.99 11.62
C CYS A 104 8.43 -3.29 12.27
N GLU A 105 8.81 -2.48 13.26
CA GLU A 105 10.09 -2.64 13.97
C GLU A 105 10.03 -3.75 15.03
N ARG A 106 8.87 -3.94 15.66
CA ARG A 106 8.66 -4.91 16.74
C ARG A 106 7.31 -5.59 16.57
N CYS A 107 7.28 -6.90 16.78
CA CYS A 107 6.06 -7.71 16.79
C CYS A 107 6.13 -8.62 18.02
N ALA A 108 5.01 -8.72 18.74
CA ALA A 108 4.87 -9.56 19.92
C ALA A 108 3.60 -10.40 19.80
N VAL A 109 3.69 -11.68 20.17
CA VAL A 109 2.55 -12.59 20.26
C VAL A 109 2.38 -13.01 21.71
N TYR A 110 1.16 -12.82 22.23
CA TYR A 110 0.78 -13.20 23.59
C TYR A 110 -0.10 -14.45 23.51
N LEU A 111 0.32 -15.55 24.15
CA LEU A 111 -0.54 -16.70 24.37
C LEU A 111 -1.31 -16.50 25.67
N LEU A 112 -2.64 -16.46 25.56
CA LEU A 112 -3.55 -16.38 26.69
C LEU A 112 -3.96 -17.78 27.11
N ASP A 113 -3.89 -18.05 28.41
CA ASP A 113 -4.54 -19.21 29.00
C ASP A 113 -6.00 -18.84 29.31
N LEU A 114 -6.91 -19.53 28.64
CA LEU A 114 -8.35 -19.29 28.71
C LEU A 114 -8.95 -19.72 30.05
N ASP A 115 -8.26 -20.57 30.81
CA ASP A 115 -8.75 -21.07 32.10
C ASP A 115 -8.43 -20.10 33.26
N CYS A 116 -7.32 -19.35 33.16
CA CYS A 116 -6.87 -18.42 34.20
C CYS A 116 -6.97 -16.94 33.81
N CYS A 117 -7.33 -16.61 32.56
CA CYS A 117 -7.31 -15.25 32.00
C CYS A 117 -5.95 -14.53 32.14
N GLU A 118 -4.85 -15.27 32.24
CA GLU A 118 -3.49 -14.72 32.32
C GLU A 118 -2.71 -15.01 31.02
N ALA A 119 -1.82 -14.10 30.64
CA ALA A 119 -0.90 -14.31 29.53
C ALA A 119 0.26 -15.20 29.98
N VAL A 120 0.39 -16.38 29.37
CA VAL A 120 1.34 -17.41 29.82
C VAL A 120 2.70 -17.31 29.11
N SER A 121 2.76 -16.75 27.89
CA SER A 121 4.03 -16.56 27.19
C SER A 121 3.99 -15.38 26.21
N VAL A 122 5.13 -14.69 26.10
CA VAL A 122 5.36 -13.58 25.16
C VAL A 122 6.46 -13.98 24.20
N TYR A 123 6.13 -14.07 22.91
CA TYR A 123 7.12 -14.28 21.86
C TYR A 123 7.46 -12.94 21.24
N LEU A 124 8.75 -12.59 21.26
CA LEU A 124 9.29 -11.38 20.64
C LEU A 124 10.15 -11.78 19.44
N ALA A 125 9.84 -11.26 18.25
CA ALA A 125 10.74 -11.44 17.12
C ALA A 125 12.00 -10.58 17.29
N PRO A 126 13.22 -11.14 17.22
CA PRO A 126 14.42 -10.38 17.53
C PRO A 126 14.84 -9.49 16.37
N LYS A 127 15.29 -8.27 16.70
CA LYS A 127 16.47 -7.68 16.09
C LYS A 127 17.48 -7.41 17.21
N HIS A 128 18.73 -7.77 16.95
CA HIS A 128 19.90 -7.69 17.83
C HIS A 128 19.80 -6.75 19.06
N LEU A 129 20.27 -7.29 20.19
CA LEU A 129 21.05 -6.64 21.26
C LEU A 129 20.37 -6.43 22.62
N SER A 130 21.02 -7.05 23.62
CA SER A 130 21.12 -6.78 25.06
C SER A 130 19.90 -6.22 25.78
N ILE A 131 19.23 -7.11 26.52
CA ILE A 131 18.19 -6.78 27.50
C ILE A 131 18.90 -6.25 28.75
N ASN A 132 18.94 -4.92 28.90
CA ASN A 132 19.10 -4.27 30.20
C ASN A 132 17.93 -3.31 30.39
N GLY A 133 16.97 -3.73 31.21
CA GLY A 133 15.84 -2.90 31.63
C GLY A 133 14.50 -3.39 31.08
N THR A 134 13.68 -3.91 32.00
CA THR A 134 12.26 -4.17 31.83
C THR A 134 11.55 -2.97 31.22
N VAL A 135 11.00 -3.11 30.01
CA VAL A 135 10.05 -2.14 29.46
C VAL A 135 8.76 -2.89 29.14
N LEU A 136 7.80 -2.76 30.06
CA LEU A 136 6.38 -2.97 29.80
C LEU A 136 5.97 -1.92 28.75
N LEU A 137 5.62 -2.34 27.53
CA LEU A 137 4.95 -1.46 26.58
C LEU A 137 3.56 -2.02 26.30
N LEU A 138 2.57 -1.49 27.02
CA LEU A 138 1.19 -1.45 26.55
C LEU A 138 1.20 -0.78 25.18
N MET A 139 0.69 -1.47 24.15
CA MET A 139 0.38 -0.85 22.86
C MET A 139 -0.76 0.17 23.09
N HIS A 140 -0.38 1.43 23.37
CA HIS A 140 -1.28 2.55 23.17
C HIS A 140 -1.40 2.75 21.66
N PHE A 141 -2.53 2.32 21.09
CA PHE A 141 -2.97 2.76 19.77
C PHE A 141 -3.26 4.26 19.86
N LEU A 142 -2.29 5.09 19.51
CA LEU A 142 -2.54 6.46 19.07
C LEU A 142 -2.25 6.47 17.58
N GLY A 143 -3.33 6.40 16.79
CA GLY A 143 -3.27 6.70 15.36
C GLY A 143 -2.86 8.16 15.13
N PRO A 144 -2.33 8.48 13.94
CA PRO A 144 -1.89 9.83 13.63
C PRO A 144 -3.09 10.80 13.57
N ILE A 145 -2.89 11.98 14.15
CA ILE A 145 -3.65 13.21 13.92
C ILE A 145 -3.18 13.81 12.60
#